data_AF-A0A819MPS3-F1
#
_entry.id   AF-A0A819MPS3-F1
#
_cell.length_a   1.000
_cell.length_b   1.000
_cell.length_c   1.000
_cell.angle_alpha   90.00
_cell.angle_beta   90.00
_cell.angle_gamma   90.00
#
_symmetry.space_group_name_H-M   'P 1'
#
loop_
_entity.id
_entity.type
_entity.pdbx_description
1 polymer ?
#
loop_
_entity_poly.entity_id
_entity_poly.type
_entity_poly.pdbx_seq_one_letter_code
_entity_poly.pdbx_strand_id
1 'polypeptide(L)'
;NEDLGQIGYVFSDKTGTLTQNKLVFKAMSIGGVKYSDRSELPTKNSELIQRFLTALAICNTSFIVHDHQEFMHRIDYQPKYEGDNADDLVLCKTASNFGVRMISRSAQNIIVRYINSTNKEKQDIEYEILCLLPFDSTRKRMSIIVRLNDQIFLFIKGA
;
A
#
# COMPACT_ATOMS: atom_id res chain seq x y z
N ASN A 1 8.96 14.88 -45.57
CA ASN A 1 7.64 14.69 -44.95
C ASN A 1 7.07 16.08 -44.68
N GLU A 2 6.55 16.72 -45.72
CA GLU A 2 6.18 18.15 -45.72
C GLU A 2 4.89 18.41 -44.94
N ASP A 3 4.02 17.40 -44.83
CA ASP A 3 2.74 17.46 -44.11
C ASP A 3 2.90 17.70 -42.61
N LEU A 4 3.98 17.18 -42.00
CA LEU A 4 4.29 17.42 -40.59
C LEU A 4 4.63 18.90 -40.31
N GLY A 5 5.07 19.65 -41.33
CA GLY A 5 5.38 21.07 -41.24
C GLY A 5 4.16 21.99 -41.30
N GLN A 6 2.98 21.45 -41.59
CA GLN A 6 1.72 22.20 -41.76
C GLN A 6 0.70 21.94 -40.63
N ILE A 7 1.07 21.18 -39.60
CA ILE A 7 0.16 20.82 -38.51
C ILE A 7 -0.11 22.03 -37.61
N GLY A 8 -1.37 22.45 -37.51
CA GLY A 8 -1.83 23.52 -36.60
C GLY A 8 -2.39 23.05 -35.25
N TYR A 9 -2.75 21.77 -35.13
CA TYR A 9 -3.32 21.19 -33.91
C TYR A 9 -2.83 19.76 -33.69
N VAL A 10 -2.52 19.42 -32.43
CA VAL A 10 -2.18 18.05 -32.02
C VAL A 10 -3.23 17.58 -31.03
N PHE A 11 -3.90 16.48 -31.37
CA PHE A 11 -4.77 15.75 -30.46
C PHE A 11 -3.98 14.59 -29.87
N SER A 12 -3.97 14.47 -28.55
CA SER A 12 -3.21 13.44 -27.84
C SER A 12 -4.10 12.76 -26.80
N ASP A 13 -3.93 11.45 -26.65
CA ASP A 13 -4.55 10.69 -25.57
C ASP A 13 -3.75 10.85 -24.27
N LYS A 14 -4.42 10.83 -23.13
CA LYS A 14 -3.76 10.88 -21.82
C LYS A 14 -3.07 9.56 -21.49
N THR A 15 -3.78 8.45 -21.65
CA THR A 15 -3.31 7.15 -21.17
C THR A 15 -2.43 6.49 -22.23
N GLY A 16 -1.20 6.12 -21.89
CA GLY A 16 -0.28 5.49 -22.83
C GLY A 16 0.42 6.44 -23.81
N THR A 17 0.03 7.72 -23.89
CA THR A 17 0.82 8.75 -24.59
C THR A 17 1.38 9.79 -23.61
N LEU A 18 0.53 10.55 -22.92
CA LEU A 18 1.02 11.54 -21.93
C LEU A 18 1.49 10.90 -20.62
N THR A 19 0.96 9.73 -20.28
CA THR A 19 1.27 9.03 -19.02
C THR A 19 1.78 7.61 -19.28
N GLN A 20 2.79 7.19 -18.50
CA GLN A 20 3.42 5.87 -18.63
C GLN A 20 2.63 4.72 -17.99
N ASN A 21 1.39 4.97 -17.54
CA ASN A 21 0.60 4.03 -16.73
C ASN A 21 1.39 3.43 -15.54
N LYS A 22 2.32 4.23 -14.98
CA LYS A 22 3.18 3.85 -13.85
C LYS A 22 2.97 4.84 -12.72
N LEU A 23 2.37 4.35 -11.65
CA LEU A 23 2.18 5.15 -10.44
C LEU A 23 3.42 5.05 -9.54
N VAL A 24 3.76 6.17 -8.91
CA VAL A 24 4.90 6.28 -8.00
C VAL A 24 4.45 7.08 -6.79
N PHE A 25 4.62 6.50 -5.60
CA PHE A 25 4.37 7.20 -4.35
C PHE A 25 5.33 8.38 -4.21
N LYS A 26 4.83 9.55 -3.79
CA LYS A 26 5.64 10.76 -3.65
C LYS A 26 5.71 11.26 -2.22
N ALA A 27 4.57 11.35 -1.54
CA ALA A 27 4.49 11.89 -0.21
C ALA A 27 3.22 11.44 0.53
N MET A 28 3.27 11.49 1.85
CA MET A 28 2.13 11.30 2.77
C MET A 28 2.21 12.36 3.87
N SER A 29 1.09 12.59 4.55
CA SER A 29 1.05 13.42 5.75
C SER A 29 0.47 12.59 6.90
N ILE A 30 1.22 12.46 8.00
CA ILE A 30 0.80 11.70 9.18
C ILE A 30 0.95 12.60 10.40
N GLY A 31 -0.14 12.82 11.14
CA GLY A 31 -0.13 13.67 12.33
C GLY A 31 0.29 15.12 12.04
N GLY A 32 0.01 15.63 10.84
CA GLY A 32 0.41 16.97 10.40
C GLY A 32 1.85 17.09 9.90
N VAL A 33 2.63 15.99 9.91
CA VAL A 33 4.01 15.96 9.40
C VAL A 33 4.05 15.34 8.01
N LYS A 34 4.74 16.00 7.08
CA LYS A 34 4.90 15.52 5.70
C LYS A 34 6.11 14.59 5.59
N TYR A 35 5.89 13.44 4.97
CA TYR A 35 6.91 12.43 4.65
C TYR A 35 6.97 12.23 3.14
N SER A 36 8.14 11.81 2.64
CA SER A 36 8.35 11.51 1.22
C SER A 36 9.03 10.16 1.06
N ASP A 37 9.11 9.66 -0.17
CA ASP A 37 9.76 8.38 -0.50
C ASP A 37 11.21 8.24 0.02
N ARG A 38 11.87 9.36 0.36
CA ARG A 38 13.25 9.38 0.89
C ARG A 38 13.38 9.72 2.36
N SER A 39 12.27 9.99 3.06
CA SER A 39 12.35 10.34 4.49
C SER A 39 12.50 9.08 5.33
N GLU A 40 13.41 9.11 6.30
CA GLU A 40 13.33 8.17 7.42
C GLU A 40 12.08 8.47 8.24
N LEU A 41 11.31 7.43 8.56
CA LEU A 41 10.19 7.61 9.48
C LEU A 41 10.71 7.76 10.90
N PRO A 42 10.24 8.77 11.66
CA PRO A 42 10.64 8.95 13.05
C PRO A 42 10.20 7.76 13.91
N THR A 43 11.04 7.38 14.86
CA THR A 43 10.73 6.35 15.87
C THR A 43 9.78 6.87 16.97
N LYS A 44 9.66 8.19 17.14
CA LYS A 44 8.63 8.84 17.97
C LYS A 44 7.29 8.87 17.22
N ASN A 45 6.20 8.55 17.93
CA ASN A 45 4.83 8.32 17.39
C ASN A 45 4.64 7.00 16.63
N SER A 46 5.29 5.92 17.10
CA SER A 46 5.27 4.59 16.48
C SER A 46 3.87 4.09 16.16
N GLU A 47 2.92 4.23 17.09
CA GLU A 47 1.58 3.64 16.91
C GLU A 47 0.76 4.33 15.81
N LEU A 48 0.76 5.67 15.73
CA LEU A 48 0.03 6.38 14.68
C LEU A 48 0.61 6.06 13.29
N ILE A 49 1.94 6.09 13.18
CA ILE A 49 2.65 5.79 11.94
C ILE A 49 2.40 4.33 11.54
N GLN A 50 2.52 3.40 12.49
CA GLN A 50 2.22 1.98 12.26
C GLN A 50 0.78 1.81 11.79
N ARG A 51 -0.22 2.34 12.50
CA ARG A 51 -1.63 2.25 12.11
C ARG A 51 -1.90 2.84 10.71
N PHE A 52 -1.27 3.96 10.39
CA PHE A 52 -1.40 4.58 9.06
C PHE A 52 -0.82 3.66 7.96
N LEU A 53 0.40 3.15 8.15
CA LEU A 53 1.04 2.25 7.18
C LEU A 53 0.31 0.92 7.08
N THR A 54 -0.23 0.40 8.19
CA THR A 54 -1.08 -0.79 8.20
C THR A 54 -2.33 -0.54 7.35
N ALA A 55 -2.98 0.63 7.47
CA ALA A 55 -4.09 1.00 6.61
C ALA A 55 -3.72 0.99 5.12
N LEU A 56 -2.53 1.50 4.76
CA LEU A 56 -2.03 1.43 3.38
C LEU A 56 -1.81 -0.01 2.91
N ALA A 57 -1.26 -0.86 3.79
CA ALA A 57 -0.94 -2.24 3.48
C ALA A 57 -2.20 -3.12 3.31
N ILE A 58 -3.24 -2.92 4.13
CA ILE A 58 -4.36 -3.87 4.23
C ILE A 58 -5.72 -3.34 3.72
N CYS A 59 -5.93 -2.03 3.61
CA CYS A 59 -7.19 -1.45 3.13
C CYS A 59 -7.27 -1.44 1.58
N ASN A 60 -7.18 -2.63 1.00
CA ASN A 60 -7.19 -2.94 -0.43
C ASN A 60 -7.60 -4.42 -0.63
N THR A 61 -7.63 -4.89 -1.87
CA THR A 61 -7.80 -6.32 -2.24
C THR A 61 -6.53 -6.97 -2.78
N SER A 62 -5.39 -6.29 -2.71
CA SER A 62 -4.12 -6.81 -3.23
C SER A 62 -3.69 -8.06 -2.47
N PHE A 63 -3.00 -8.96 -3.17
CA PHE A 63 -2.49 -10.21 -2.64
C PHE A 63 -0.99 -10.33 -2.89
N ILE A 64 -0.36 -11.33 -2.26
CA ILE A 64 1.09 -11.56 -2.38
C ILE A 64 1.32 -12.68 -3.38
N VAL A 65 2.25 -12.47 -4.31
CA VAL A 65 2.81 -13.55 -5.13
C VAL A 65 4.05 -14.10 -4.45
N HIS A 66 4.01 -15.40 -4.18
CA HIS A 66 5.06 -16.10 -3.46
C HIS A 66 6.12 -16.65 -4.41
N ASP A 67 7.00 -15.77 -4.88
CA ASP A 67 8.28 -16.18 -5.45
C ASP A 67 9.22 -16.50 -4.27
N HIS A 68 9.76 -17.72 -4.21
CA HIS A 68 10.66 -18.19 -3.16
C HIS A 68 10.06 -18.29 -1.74
N GLN A 69 9.11 -19.20 -1.56
CA GLN A 69 8.46 -19.45 -0.26
C GLN A 69 9.48 -19.73 0.86
N GLU A 70 10.61 -20.34 0.54
CA GLU A 70 11.71 -20.62 1.46
C GLU A 70 12.28 -19.36 2.15
N PHE A 71 12.14 -18.17 1.56
CA PHE A 71 12.70 -16.92 2.12
C PHE A 71 11.66 -16.05 2.83
N MET A 72 10.38 -16.42 2.82
CA MET A 72 9.31 -15.61 3.42
C MET A 72 9.51 -15.32 4.91
N HIS A 73 10.23 -16.20 5.62
CA HIS A 73 10.53 -16.00 7.04
C HIS A 73 11.66 -15.00 7.28
N ARG A 74 12.44 -14.60 6.28
CA ARG A 74 13.58 -13.69 6.47
C ARG A 74 13.15 -12.24 6.67
N ILE A 75 13.94 -11.47 7.41
CA ILE A 75 13.66 -10.05 7.69
C ILE A 75 13.81 -9.16 6.44
N ASP A 76 14.70 -9.54 5.53
CA ASP A 76 14.97 -8.86 4.27
C ASP A 76 13.99 -9.25 3.15
N TYR A 77 13.09 -10.22 3.39
CA TYR A 77 12.07 -10.61 2.43
C TYR A 77 11.16 -9.44 2.04
N GLN A 78 11.08 -9.15 0.75
CA GLN A 78 10.20 -8.13 0.18
C GLN A 78 9.05 -8.82 -0.57
N PRO A 79 7.80 -8.70 -0.10
CA PRO A 79 6.65 -9.25 -0.80
C PRO A 79 6.46 -8.58 -2.17
N LYS A 80 6.11 -9.40 -3.17
CA LYS A 80 5.61 -8.91 -4.45
C LYS A 80 4.09 -8.85 -4.38
N TYR A 81 3.54 -7.66 -4.58
CA TYR A 81 2.09 -7.44 -4.53
C TYR A 81 1.48 -7.47 -5.93
N GLU A 82 0.32 -8.11 -6.07
CA GLU A 82 -0.51 -8.12 -7.28
C GLU A 82 -1.97 -7.81 -6.95
N GLY A 83 -2.73 -7.36 -7.95
CA GLY A 83 -4.10 -6.88 -7.80
C GLY A 83 -4.51 -5.93 -8.92
N ASP A 84 -5.81 -5.62 -8.98
CA ASP A 84 -6.42 -4.93 -10.13
C ASP A 84 -6.23 -3.41 -10.13
N ASN A 85 -5.89 -2.83 -8.97
CA ASN A 85 -5.75 -1.39 -8.81
C ASN A 85 -4.27 -0.99 -8.60
N ALA A 86 -3.72 -0.22 -9.55
CA ALA A 86 -2.33 0.24 -9.50
C ALA A 86 -2.03 1.19 -8.32
N ASP A 87 -2.99 2.00 -7.87
CA ASP A 87 -2.83 2.85 -6.68
C ASP A 87 -2.62 1.98 -5.44
N ASP A 88 -3.42 0.92 -5.31
CA ASP A 88 -3.34 -0.02 -4.18
C ASP A 88 -1.98 -0.71 -4.11
N LEU A 89 -1.47 -1.16 -5.27
CA LEU A 89 -0.15 -1.77 -5.36
C LEU A 89 0.98 -0.83 -4.92
N VAL A 90 0.89 0.44 -5.33
CA VAL A 90 1.86 1.45 -4.91
C VAL A 90 1.78 1.71 -3.40
N LEU A 91 0.58 1.73 -2.82
CA LEU A 91 0.40 1.92 -1.37
C LEU A 91 0.92 0.73 -0.56
N CYS A 92 0.63 -0.52 -0.97
CA CYS A 92 1.20 -1.72 -0.35
C CYS A 92 2.73 -1.71 -0.40
N LYS A 93 3.30 -1.39 -1.57
CA LYS A 93 4.75 -1.30 -1.75
C LYS A 93 5.36 -0.21 -0.86
N THR A 94 4.69 0.93 -0.76
CA THR A 94 5.12 2.04 0.09
C THR A 94 5.15 1.62 1.56
N ALA A 95 4.07 1.03 2.08
CA ALA A 95 4.04 0.50 3.44
C ALA A 95 5.18 -0.52 3.67
N SER A 96 5.42 -1.40 2.69
CA SER A 96 6.47 -2.41 2.74
C SER A 96 7.88 -1.82 2.86
N ASN A 97 8.15 -0.76 2.08
CA ASN A 97 9.41 -0.01 2.11
C ASN A 97 9.63 0.65 3.47
N PHE A 98 8.55 1.08 4.13
CA PHE A 98 8.57 1.65 5.47
C PHE A 98 8.53 0.61 6.60
N GLY A 99 8.68 -0.68 6.29
CA GLY A 99 8.80 -1.74 7.28
C GLY A 99 7.48 -2.32 7.78
N VAL A 100 6.35 -1.99 7.14
CA VAL A 100 5.03 -2.60 7.41
C VAL A 100 4.62 -3.40 6.19
N ARG A 101 4.87 -4.71 6.22
CA ARG A 101 4.74 -5.59 5.05
C ARG A 101 3.56 -6.53 5.21
N MET A 102 2.61 -6.53 4.28
CA MET A 102 1.61 -7.57 4.22
C MET A 102 2.26 -8.83 3.62
N ILE A 103 2.41 -9.89 4.40
CA ILE A 103 3.16 -11.09 3.99
C ILE A 103 2.24 -12.28 3.66
N SER A 104 0.99 -12.23 4.11
CA SER A 104 -0.04 -13.20 3.76
C SER A 104 -1.41 -12.53 3.81
N ARG A 105 -2.33 -13.00 2.96
CA ARG A 105 -3.74 -12.61 2.94
C ARG A 105 -4.57 -13.81 2.50
N SER A 106 -5.64 -14.09 3.24
CA SER A 106 -6.72 -14.99 2.87
C SER A 106 -8.06 -14.22 2.90
N ALA A 107 -9.18 -14.93 2.73
CA ALA A 107 -10.51 -14.35 2.88
C ALA A 107 -10.84 -14.01 4.35
N GLN A 108 -10.18 -14.66 5.32
CA GLN A 108 -10.46 -14.52 6.75
C GLN A 108 -9.35 -13.79 7.49
N ASN A 109 -8.09 -13.87 7.06
CA ASN A 109 -6.96 -13.36 7.82
C ASN A 109 -5.97 -12.58 6.95
N ILE A 110 -5.25 -11.65 7.56
CA ILE A 110 -4.11 -10.95 6.97
C ILE A 110 -2.95 -11.01 7.95
N ILE A 111 -1.77 -11.39 7.48
CA ILE A 111 -0.55 -11.36 8.29
C ILE A 111 0.29 -10.17 7.86
N VAL A 112 0.58 -9.28 8.81
CA VAL A 112 1.42 -8.09 8.64
C VAL A 112 2.70 -8.25 9.43
N ARG A 113 3.84 -8.14 8.75
CA ARG A 113 5.17 -8.05 9.36
C ARG A 113 5.55 -6.62 9.63
N TYR A 114 5.79 -6.31 10.90
CA TYR A 114 6.38 -5.07 11.37
C TYR A 114 7.88 -5.25 11.54
N ILE A 115 8.67 -4.34 10.99
CA ILE A 115 10.12 -4.33 11.12
C ILE A 115 10.52 -3.13 11.96
N ASN A 116 11.19 -3.41 13.07
CA ASN A 116 11.71 -2.37 13.94
C ASN A 116 13.06 -1.87 13.37
N SER A 117 13.08 -0.61 12.97
CA SER A 117 14.26 0.04 12.39
C SER A 117 15.43 0.17 13.37
N THR A 118 15.17 0.16 14.68
CA THR A 118 16.19 0.42 15.72
C THR A 118 16.98 -0.84 16.06
N ASN A 119 16.29 -1.97 16.30
CA ASN A 119 16.92 -3.21 16.74
C ASN A 119 16.98 -4.30 15.66
N LYS A 120 16.47 -4.02 14.45
CA LYS A 120 16.39 -4.97 13.34
C LYS A 120 15.66 -6.27 13.70
N GLU A 121 14.65 -6.17 14.56
CA GLU A 121 13.73 -7.27 14.82
C GLU A 121 12.49 -7.18 13.93
N LYS A 122 11.85 -8.33 13.74
CA LYS A 122 10.57 -8.44 13.05
C LYS A 122 9.51 -9.01 13.98
N GLN A 123 8.28 -8.57 13.79
CA GLN A 123 7.09 -9.11 14.45
C GLN A 123 6.01 -9.36 13.41
N ASP A 124 5.52 -10.60 13.33
CA ASP A 124 4.42 -10.97 12.45
C ASP A 124 3.13 -10.95 13.28
N ILE A 125 2.15 -10.16 12.84
CA ILE A 125 0.85 -9.99 13.50
C ILE A 125 -0.25 -10.45 12.55
N GLU A 126 -1.14 -11.30 13.05
CA GLU A 126 -2.31 -11.74 12.32
C GLU A 126 -3.53 -10.88 12.69
N TYR A 127 -4.23 -10.42 11.66
CA TYR A 127 -5.49 -9.70 11.73
C TYR A 127 -6.60 -10.56 11.16
N GLU A 128 -7.67 -10.78 11.91
CA GLU A 128 -8.88 -11.41 11.40
C GLU A 128 -9.71 -10.36 10.64
N ILE A 129 -10.08 -10.65 9.41
CA ILE A 129 -10.96 -9.84 8.58
C ILE A 129 -12.41 -10.14 8.99
N LEU A 130 -13.08 -9.14 9.57
CA LEU A 130 -14.50 -9.23 9.90
C LEU A 130 -15.38 -8.81 8.73
N CYS A 131 -14.96 -7.82 7.96
CA CYS A 131 -15.71 -7.31 6.82
C CYS A 131 -14.81 -6.54 5.87
N LEU A 132 -15.00 -6.73 4.57
CA LEU A 132 -14.44 -5.89 3.53
C LEU A 132 -15.56 -5.18 2.79
N LEU A 133 -15.54 -3.85 2.81
CA LEU A 133 -16.44 -3.00 2.04
C LEU A 133 -15.67 -2.47 0.83
N PRO A 134 -15.87 -3.03 -0.37
CA PRO A 134 -15.08 -2.66 -1.55
C PRO A 134 -15.24 -1.19 -1.90
N PHE A 135 -14.40 -0.67 -2.79
CA PHE A 135 -14.58 0.69 -3.30
C PHE A 135 -15.92 0.79 -4.02
N ASP A 136 -16.64 1.88 -3.76
CA ASP A 136 -17.89 2.22 -4.44
C ASP A 136 -17.77 3.66 -4.96
N SER A 137 -18.15 3.88 -6.22
CA SER A 137 -18.00 5.18 -6.88
C SER A 137 -18.90 6.27 -6.29
N THR A 138 -20.02 5.90 -5.66
CA THR A 138 -20.90 6.82 -4.92
C THR A 138 -20.27 7.20 -3.59
N ARG A 139 -19.74 6.21 -2.85
CA ARG A 139 -19.08 6.43 -1.54
C ARG A 139 -17.69 7.05 -1.66
N LYS A 140 -17.01 6.86 -2.79
CA LYS A 140 -15.62 7.24 -3.08
C LYS A 140 -14.59 6.71 -2.09
N ARG A 141 -14.91 5.62 -1.39
CA ARG A 141 -14.06 5.01 -0.35
C ARG A 141 -14.21 3.50 -0.29
N MET A 142 -13.15 2.84 0.14
CA MET A 142 -13.08 1.45 0.54
C MET A 142 -12.83 1.38 2.05
N SER A 143 -13.34 0.33 2.69
CA SER A 143 -13.09 0.08 4.11
C SER A 143 -12.82 -1.40 4.38
N ILE A 144 -12.01 -1.67 5.40
CA ILE A 144 -11.84 -3.01 5.96
C ILE A 144 -12.00 -2.94 7.48
N ILE A 145 -12.77 -3.87 8.03
CA ILE A 145 -12.94 -4.06 9.46
C ILE A 145 -12.14 -5.30 9.84
N VAL A 146 -11.20 -5.14 10.76
CA VAL A 146 -10.34 -6.22 11.24
C VAL A 146 -10.37 -6.32 12.76
N ARG A 147 -10.14 -7.53 13.27
CA ARG A 147 -9.92 -7.80 14.70
C ARG A 147 -8.46 -8.15 14.92
N LEU A 148 -7.90 -7.58 15.98
CA LEU A 148 -6.59 -7.94 16.52
C LEU A 148 -6.77 -8.12 18.03
N ASN A 149 -6.56 -9.35 18.51
CA ASN A 149 -6.92 -9.75 19.87
C ASN A 149 -8.41 -9.41 20.15
N ASP A 150 -8.72 -8.71 21.24
CA ASP A 150 -10.09 -8.29 21.59
C ASP A 150 -10.49 -6.92 21.02
N GLN A 151 -9.64 -6.31 20.16
CA GLN A 151 -9.87 -4.98 19.60
C GLN A 151 -10.30 -5.05 18.14
N ILE A 152 -11.31 -4.25 17.79
CA ILE A 152 -11.81 -4.10 16.41
C ILE A 152 -11.32 -2.76 15.86
N PHE A 153 -10.76 -2.80 14.65
CA PHE A 153 -10.28 -1.65 13.91
C PHE A 153 -11.04 -1.51 12.60
N LEU A 154 -11.40 -0.28 12.26
CA LEU A 154 -11.93 0.09 10.95
C LEU A 154 -10.86 0.94 10.25
N PHE A 155 -10.34 0.42 9.13
CA PHE A 155 -9.47 1.18 8.24
C PHE A 155 -10.27 1.62 7.02
N ILE A 156 -10.06 2.87 6.59
CA ILE A 156 -10.75 3.48 5.46
C ILE A 156 -9.74 4.17 4.56
N LYS A 157 -9.91 4.02 3.25
CA LYS A 157 -9.17 4.75 2.21
C LYS A 157 -10.15 5.27 1.17
N GLY A 158 -10.10 6.56 0.86
CA GLY A 158 -10.97 7.19 -0.12
C GLY A 158 -10.79 8.69 -0.21
N ALA A 159 -11.58 9.31 -1.09
CA ALA A 159 -11.67 10.76 -1.27
C ALA A 159 -12.81 11.37 -0.45
#